data_AF-A0A8R1EPZ6-F1
#
_entry.id   AF-A0A8R1EPZ6-F1
#
_cell.length_a   1.000
_cell.length_b   1.000
_cell.length_c   1.000
_cell.angle_alpha   90.00
_cell.angle_beta   90.00
_cell.angle_gamma   90.00
#
_symmetry.space_group_name_H-M   'P 1'
#
loop_
_entity.id
_entity.type
_entity.pdbx_description
1 polymer ?
#
loop_
_entity_poly.entity_id
_entity_poly.type
_entity_poly.pdbx_seq_one_letter_code
_entity_poly.pdbx_strand_id
1 'polypeptide(L)'
;MSTVDDLTQARKSLAFALTHNSSSSRVALLTLPKKAYKLGDDVCGFLDFTSATTPCVQYSATIETEEHLIDADVEDAENSRKKLVKVHCQTAPICTFSPDSCFRLSIPLTATPTFSTDSVQLKWRIRFVFVVTEQPYNVHLNGDLASSAAPIDVPVESFSWSTDLLVLPCKPQNAALLDNSFPNRISMTV
;
A
#
# COMPACT_ATOMS: atom_id res chain seq x y z
N MET A 1 20.76 -17.02 -14.97
CA MET A 1 20.58 -15.72 -14.32
C MET A 1 19.15 -15.29 -14.58
N SER A 2 18.27 -15.26 -13.58
CA SER A 2 16.86 -14.89 -13.77
C SER A 2 16.75 -13.40 -14.09
N THR A 3 15.91 -13.03 -15.04
CA THR A 3 15.69 -11.63 -15.42
C THR A 3 14.83 -10.92 -14.36
N VAL A 4 14.86 -9.58 -14.32
CA VAL A 4 13.97 -8.79 -13.42
C VAL A 4 12.50 -9.10 -13.66
N ASP A 5 12.13 -9.42 -14.90
CA ASP A 5 10.77 -9.82 -15.24
C ASP A 5 10.39 -11.15 -14.56
N ASP A 6 11.31 -12.11 -14.48
CA ASP A 6 11.09 -13.40 -13.80
C ASP A 6 10.91 -13.25 -12.27
N LEU A 7 11.62 -12.29 -11.68
CA LEU A 7 11.56 -11.97 -10.24
C LEU A 7 10.28 -11.21 -9.86
N THR A 8 9.77 -10.40 -10.77
CA THR A 8 8.57 -9.59 -10.57
C THR A 8 7.31 -10.27 -11.11
N GLN A 9 7.39 -11.51 -11.58
CA GLN A 9 6.23 -12.28 -12.00
C GLN A 9 5.40 -12.73 -10.78
N ALA A 10 4.08 -12.57 -10.84
CA ALA A 10 3.19 -13.12 -9.82
C ALA A 10 3.19 -14.65 -9.92
N ARG A 11 3.60 -15.32 -8.83
CA ARG A 11 3.63 -16.79 -8.76
C ARG A 11 2.65 -17.34 -7.73
N LYS A 12 2.57 -16.68 -6.57
CA LYS A 12 1.69 -17.05 -5.47
C LYS A 12 1.21 -15.78 -4.80
N SER A 13 -0.11 -15.64 -4.68
CA SER A 13 -0.71 -14.56 -3.92
C SER A 13 -0.42 -14.73 -2.42
N LEU A 14 -0.37 -13.61 -1.74
CA LEU A 14 -0.13 -13.49 -0.31
C LEU A 14 -1.41 -12.95 0.31
N ALA A 15 -1.88 -13.61 1.37
CA ALA A 15 -3.07 -13.21 2.11
C ALA A 15 -2.67 -12.77 3.52
N PHE A 16 -3.18 -11.62 3.95
CA PHE A 16 -2.92 -11.04 5.27
C PHE A 16 -4.25 -10.80 5.97
N ALA A 17 -4.47 -11.49 7.10
CA ALA A 17 -5.62 -11.22 7.96
C ALA A 17 -5.37 -9.89 8.70
N LEU A 18 -6.27 -8.94 8.52
CA LEU A 18 -6.21 -7.62 9.14
C LEU A 18 -7.16 -7.61 10.34
N THR A 19 -6.61 -7.35 11.53
CA THR A 19 -7.35 -7.39 12.80
C THR A 19 -7.11 -6.11 13.60
N HIS A 20 -8.13 -5.65 14.33
CA HIS A 20 -8.08 -4.44 15.15
C HIS A 20 -8.17 -4.77 16.65
N ASN A 21 -7.23 -4.32 17.49
CA ASN A 21 -7.16 -4.57 18.95
C ASN A 21 -6.99 -6.04 19.39
N SER A 22 -7.71 -6.99 18.80
CA SER A 22 -7.71 -8.41 19.14
C SER A 22 -7.76 -9.29 17.88
N SER A 23 -7.26 -10.52 17.96
CA SER A 23 -7.32 -11.50 16.86
C SER A 23 -8.74 -11.88 16.45
N SER A 24 -9.70 -11.70 17.36
CA SER A 24 -11.13 -11.93 17.10
C SER A 24 -11.80 -10.81 16.31
N SER A 25 -11.25 -9.59 16.36
CA SER A 25 -11.76 -8.39 15.71
C SER A 25 -11.22 -8.26 14.28
N ARG A 26 -11.72 -9.11 13.40
CA ARG A 26 -11.33 -9.18 11.99
C ARG A 26 -11.95 -8.03 11.21
N VAL A 27 -11.11 -7.33 10.45
CA VAL A 27 -11.52 -6.20 9.62
C VAL A 27 -11.58 -6.59 8.16
N ALA A 28 -10.53 -7.24 7.63
CA ALA A 28 -10.50 -7.67 6.23
C ALA A 28 -9.45 -8.76 6.00
N LEU A 29 -9.53 -9.44 4.87
CA LEU A 29 -8.44 -10.23 4.30
C LEU A 29 -7.83 -9.48 3.11
N LEU A 30 -6.58 -9.02 3.26
CA LEU A 30 -5.84 -8.38 2.17
C LEU A 30 -5.12 -9.44 1.33
N THR A 31 -5.38 -9.43 0.03
CA THR A 31 -4.68 -10.26 -0.95
C THR A 31 -3.80 -9.41 -1.86
N LEU A 32 -2.50 -9.72 -1.89
CA LEU A 32 -1.52 -9.16 -2.83
C LEU A 32 -1.05 -10.26 -3.80
N PRO A 33 -1.00 -10.01 -5.12
CA PRO A 33 -0.58 -11.01 -6.09
C PRO A 33 0.92 -11.33 -6.02
N LYS A 34 1.73 -10.37 -5.54
CA LYS A 34 3.19 -10.46 -5.39
C LYS A 34 3.70 -9.37 -4.43
N LYS A 35 4.95 -9.51 -4.00
CA LYS A 35 5.69 -8.49 -3.22
C LYS A 35 6.90 -7.91 -3.95
N ALA A 36 7.23 -8.42 -5.14
CA ALA A 36 8.30 -7.92 -5.97
C ALA A 36 7.71 -7.19 -7.19
N TYR A 37 8.11 -5.95 -7.38
CA TYR A 37 7.66 -5.05 -8.44
C TYR A 37 8.88 -4.41 -9.11
N LYS A 38 8.66 -3.77 -10.25
CA LYS A 38 9.65 -2.89 -10.88
C LYS A 38 9.17 -1.45 -10.89
N LEU A 39 10.08 -0.50 -11.05
CA LEU A 39 9.72 0.89 -11.31
C LEU A 39 8.76 0.98 -12.52
N GLY A 40 7.68 1.75 -12.37
CA GLY A 40 6.60 1.84 -13.35
C GLY A 40 5.50 0.77 -13.23
N ASP A 41 5.63 -0.23 -12.35
CA ASP A 41 4.52 -1.16 -12.07
C ASP A 41 3.42 -0.48 -11.25
N ASP A 42 2.21 -1.03 -11.34
CA ASP A 42 1.15 -0.78 -10.39
C ASP A 42 1.09 -1.90 -9.33
N VAL A 43 0.98 -1.51 -8.07
CA VAL A 43 0.62 -2.41 -6.97
C VAL A 43 -0.90 -2.47 -6.88
N CYS A 44 -1.45 -3.61 -7.27
CA CYS A 44 -2.87 -3.90 -7.17
C CYS A 44 -3.12 -4.93 -6.08
N GLY A 45 -4.22 -4.79 -5.35
CA GLY A 45 -4.65 -5.78 -4.37
C GLY A 45 -6.13 -5.72 -4.10
N PHE A 46 -6.58 -6.69 -3.32
CA PHE A 46 -7.98 -6.91 -3.00
C PHE A 46 -8.16 -7.00 -1.48
N LEU A 47 -9.21 -6.37 -0.98
CA LEU A 47 -9.65 -6.42 0.41
C LEU A 47 -11.01 -7.11 0.43
N ASP A 48 -11.07 -8.23 1.15
CA ASP A 48 -12.30 -8.98 1.39
C ASP A 48 -12.81 -8.66 2.80
N PHE A 49 -14.01 -8.08 2.90
CA PHE A 49 -14.68 -7.75 4.16
C PHE A 49 -15.77 -8.77 4.54
N THR A 50 -16.01 -9.82 3.75
CA THR A 50 -17.13 -10.77 3.96
C THR A 50 -17.06 -11.52 5.29
N SER A 51 -15.86 -11.76 5.81
CA SER A 51 -15.61 -12.41 7.10
C SER A 51 -15.28 -11.42 8.23
N ALA A 52 -15.48 -10.13 8.00
CA ALA A 52 -15.23 -9.09 8.97
C ALA A 52 -16.22 -9.18 10.14
N THR A 53 -15.69 -9.09 11.36
CA THR A 53 -16.47 -8.91 12.59
C THR A 53 -16.51 -7.44 13.01
N THR A 54 -15.57 -6.63 12.52
CA THR A 54 -15.47 -5.21 12.76
C THR A 54 -15.62 -4.47 11.43
N PRO A 55 -16.76 -3.83 11.17
CA PRO A 55 -17.01 -3.12 9.91
C PRO A 55 -15.99 -2.02 9.62
N CYS A 56 -15.56 -1.93 8.36
CA CYS A 56 -14.70 -0.87 7.86
C CYS A 56 -15.53 0.18 7.11
N VAL A 57 -15.38 1.44 7.51
CA VAL A 57 -16.06 2.59 6.90
C VAL A 57 -15.29 3.05 5.66
N GLN A 58 -13.99 3.18 5.82
CA GLN A 58 -13.09 3.73 4.83
C GLN A 58 -11.70 3.15 5.07
N TYR A 59 -10.91 3.02 4.02
CA TYR A 59 -9.48 2.84 4.18
C TYR A 59 -8.71 3.82 3.30
N SER A 60 -7.47 4.09 3.68
CA SER A 60 -6.46 4.63 2.79
C SER A 60 -5.40 3.57 2.54
N ALA A 61 -4.92 3.52 1.30
CA ALA A 61 -3.79 2.70 0.90
C ALA A 61 -2.75 3.62 0.27
N THR A 62 -1.51 3.50 0.72
CA THR A 62 -0.41 4.38 0.36
C THR A 62 0.80 3.54 0.01
N ILE A 63 1.50 3.91 -1.07
CA ILE A 63 2.83 3.38 -1.37
C ILE A 63 3.86 4.46 -1.06
N GLU A 64 4.83 4.10 -0.23
CA GLU A 64 5.83 5.01 0.32
C GLU A 64 7.21 4.37 0.33
N THR A 65 8.24 5.21 0.33
CA THR A 65 9.61 4.79 0.60
C THR A 65 10.02 5.23 1.99
N GLU A 66 10.72 4.37 2.71
CA GLU A 66 11.28 4.59 4.04
C GLU A 66 12.81 4.50 3.94
N GLU A 67 13.48 5.64 4.13
CA GLU A 67 14.93 5.72 4.19
C GLU A 67 15.38 5.61 5.65
N HIS A 68 16.32 4.70 5.88
CA HIS A 68 16.97 4.48 7.16
C HIS A 68 18.45 4.77 7.05
N LEU A 69 18.96 5.66 7.90
CA LEU A 69 20.40 5.82 8.11
C LEU A 69 20.89 4.74 9.07
N ILE A 70 21.92 4.02 8.66
CA ILE A 70 22.63 3.00 9.44
C ILE A 70 23.86 3.70 10.02
N ASP A 71 23.69 4.40 11.14
CA ASP A 71 24.82 4.95 11.90
C ASP A 71 25.45 3.83 12.74
N ALA A 72 26.75 3.56 12.53
CA ALA A 72 27.50 2.58 13.30
C ALA A 72 27.92 3.10 14.70
N ASP A 73 27.88 4.42 14.94
CA ASP A 73 28.60 5.07 16.05
C ASP A 73 27.75 6.01 16.94
N VAL A 74 26.41 5.91 16.93
CA VAL A 74 25.57 6.74 17.81
C VAL A 74 25.06 5.93 19.00
N GLU A 75 25.73 6.08 20.14
CA GLU A 75 25.42 5.43 21.43
C GLU A 75 24.10 5.89 22.08
N ASP A 76 23.36 6.83 21.47
CA ASP A 76 22.00 7.22 21.90
C ASP A 76 20.93 6.39 21.18
N ALA A 77 20.74 5.17 21.71
CA ALA A 77 20.02 4.06 21.11
C ALA A 77 18.48 4.17 21.05
N GLU A 78 17.86 5.27 21.47
CA GLU A 78 16.39 5.39 21.51
C GLU A 78 15.76 6.39 20.53
N ASN A 79 16.51 7.35 19.95
CA ASN A 79 15.87 8.44 19.20
C ASN A 79 16.56 8.88 17.89
N SER A 80 17.60 8.17 17.42
CA SER A 80 18.51 8.66 16.36
C SER A 80 18.43 7.94 15.00
N ARG A 81 17.60 6.91 14.83
CA ARG A 81 17.33 6.37 13.47
C ARG A 81 16.44 7.35 12.72
N LYS A 82 17.05 8.37 12.10
CA LYS A 82 16.35 9.31 11.22
C LYS A 82 15.69 8.50 10.12
N LYS A 83 14.36 8.45 10.20
CA LYS A 83 13.49 7.79 9.25
C LYS A 83 12.87 8.86 8.37
N LEU A 84 13.22 8.85 7.08
CA LEU A 84 12.58 9.74 6.11
C LEU A 84 11.54 8.94 5.32
N VAL A 85 10.29 9.37 5.38
CA VAL A 85 9.19 8.75 4.62
C VAL A 85 8.82 9.65 3.46
N LYS A 86 8.71 9.09 2.26
CA LYS A 86 8.19 9.77 1.07
C LYS A 86 7.04 8.98 0.48
N VAL A 87 5.86 9.61 0.43
CA VAL A 87 4.68 9.07 -0.23
C VAL A 87 4.76 9.29 -1.74
N HIS A 88 4.49 8.25 -2.52
CA HIS A 88 4.52 8.32 -3.99
C HIS A 88 3.12 8.27 -4.61
N CYS A 89 2.21 7.48 -4.05
CA CYS A 89 0.83 7.37 -4.50
C CYS A 89 -0.08 6.98 -3.33
N GLN A 90 -1.31 7.47 -3.32
CA GLN A 90 -2.31 7.18 -2.30
C GLN A 90 -3.71 7.10 -2.91
N THR A 91 -4.54 6.21 -2.36
CA THR A 91 -5.99 6.18 -2.59
C THR A 91 -6.71 6.07 -1.24
N ALA A 92 -7.95 6.53 -1.18
CA ALA A 92 -8.75 6.55 0.05
C ALA A 92 -10.24 6.26 -0.19
N PRO A 93 -10.61 5.07 -0.67
CA PRO A 93 -11.99 4.73 -0.97
C PRO A 93 -12.83 4.51 0.30
N ILE A 94 -14.10 4.89 0.18
CA ILE A 94 -15.15 4.58 1.17
C ILE A 94 -15.65 3.17 0.87
N CYS A 95 -15.69 2.30 1.89
CA CYS A 95 -16.07 0.89 1.76
C CYS A 95 -17.23 0.49 2.70
N THR A 96 -17.92 1.45 3.30
CA THR A 96 -19.13 1.23 4.10
C THR A 96 -20.14 0.38 3.33
N PHE A 97 -20.60 -0.71 3.93
CA PHE A 97 -21.52 -1.71 3.33
C PHE A 97 -21.00 -2.44 2.09
N SER A 98 -19.73 -2.29 1.73
CA SER A 98 -19.14 -3.06 0.63
C SER A 98 -18.62 -4.41 1.13
N PRO A 99 -18.94 -5.53 0.47
CA PRO A 99 -18.38 -6.84 0.83
C PRO A 99 -16.89 -6.94 0.50
N ASP A 100 -16.41 -6.13 -0.44
CA ASP A 100 -15.02 -6.10 -0.86
C ASP A 100 -14.60 -4.72 -1.40
N SER A 101 -13.30 -4.56 -1.67
CA SER A 101 -12.74 -3.42 -2.38
C SER A 101 -11.43 -3.78 -3.06
N CYS A 102 -11.11 -3.10 -4.16
CA CYS A 102 -9.80 -3.18 -4.81
C CYS A 102 -9.07 -1.84 -4.76
N PHE A 103 -7.74 -1.87 -4.85
CA PHE A 103 -6.94 -0.66 -4.97
C PHE A 103 -5.86 -0.83 -6.03
N ARG A 104 -5.36 0.30 -6.52
CA ARG A 104 -4.23 0.41 -7.44
C ARG A 104 -3.36 1.57 -6.99
N LEU A 105 -2.06 1.31 -6.82
CA LEU A 105 -1.07 2.31 -6.41
C LEU A 105 0.11 2.25 -7.37
N SER A 106 0.37 3.35 -8.08
CA SER A 106 1.43 3.38 -9.08
C SER A 106 2.80 3.63 -8.45
N ILE A 107 3.79 2.82 -8.85
CA ILE A 107 5.20 3.05 -8.54
C ILE A 107 5.77 3.96 -9.62
N PRO A 108 6.19 5.21 -9.31
CA PRO A 108 6.74 6.10 -10.31
C PRO A 108 7.99 5.51 -10.96
N LEU A 109 8.08 5.62 -12.29
CA LEU A 109 9.23 5.12 -13.04
C LEU A 109 10.53 5.89 -12.72
N THR A 110 10.41 7.13 -12.24
CA THR A 110 11.52 8.01 -11.83
C THR A 110 11.93 7.86 -10.37
N ALA A 111 11.25 7.01 -9.60
CA ALA A 111 11.58 6.82 -8.18
C ALA A 111 12.82 5.95 -8.00
N THR A 112 13.45 6.04 -6.82
CA THR A 112 14.60 5.21 -6.47
C THR A 112 14.12 3.79 -6.11
N PRO A 113 14.69 2.73 -6.71
CA PRO A 113 14.33 1.35 -6.37
C PRO A 113 14.82 0.98 -4.97
N THR A 114 14.41 -0.17 -4.45
CA THR A 114 14.94 -0.71 -3.19
C THR A 114 16.46 -0.90 -3.30
N PHE A 115 17.20 -0.37 -2.32
CA PHE A 115 18.63 -0.61 -2.19
C PHE A 115 19.06 -0.61 -0.73
N SER A 116 20.24 -1.16 -0.47
CA SER A 116 20.89 -1.13 0.84
C SER A 116 22.39 -0.99 0.62
N THR A 117 23.00 -0.08 1.38
CA THR A 117 24.46 0.06 1.54
C THR A 117 24.81 -0.11 3.02
N ASP A 118 26.09 0.06 3.37
CA ASP A 118 26.55 0.00 4.75
C ASP A 118 26.03 1.16 5.61
N SER A 119 25.61 2.27 4.97
CA SER A 119 25.19 3.50 5.65
C SER A 119 23.72 3.85 5.46
N VAL A 120 23.08 3.36 4.38
CA VAL A 120 21.70 3.76 4.04
C VAL A 120 20.92 2.58 3.49
N GLN A 121 19.67 2.47 3.92
CA GLN A 121 18.71 1.52 3.36
C GLN A 121 17.44 2.25 2.93
N LEU A 122 17.02 2.04 1.68
CA LEU A 122 15.75 2.53 1.15
C LEU A 122 14.79 1.36 0.95
N LYS A 123 13.73 1.30 1.75
CA LYS A 123 12.68 0.29 1.63
C LYS A 123 11.45 0.87 0.96
N TRP A 124 10.77 0.04 0.19
CA TRP A 124 9.43 0.34 -0.31
C TRP A 124 8.40 -0.33 0.58
N ARG A 125 7.30 0.36 0.85
CA ARG A 125 6.30 -0.07 1.81
C ARG A 125 4.91 0.26 1.31
N ILE A 126 3.99 -0.69 1.45
CA ILE A 126 2.56 -0.39 1.35
C ILE A 126 2.00 -0.22 2.76
N ARG A 127 1.31 0.89 2.98
CA ARG A 127 0.70 1.26 4.25
C ARG A 127 -0.79 1.41 4.04
N PHE A 128 -1.56 0.79 4.92
CA PHE A 128 -2.98 0.99 5.02
C PHE A 128 -3.31 1.70 6.33
N VAL A 129 -4.30 2.58 6.29
CA VAL A 129 -5.00 3.07 7.47
C VAL A 129 -6.46 2.76 7.27
N PHE A 130 -7.04 1.99 8.18
CA PHE A 130 -8.44 1.63 8.17
C PHE A 130 -9.18 2.46 9.20
N VAL A 131 -10.33 2.97 8.82
CA VAL A 131 -11.32 3.57 9.69
C VAL A 131 -12.40 2.52 9.92
N VAL A 132 -12.58 2.13 11.18
CA VAL A 132 -13.48 1.05 11.58
C VAL A 132 -14.49 1.57 12.60
N THR A 133 -15.60 0.85 12.75
CA THR A 133 -16.58 1.13 13.80
C THR A 133 -16.92 -0.15 14.55
N GLU A 134 -17.04 -0.06 15.87
CA GLU A 134 -17.49 -1.18 16.71
C GLU A 134 -19.02 -1.18 16.88
N GLN A 135 -19.70 -0.11 16.46
CA GLN A 135 -21.15 -0.04 16.52
C GLN A 135 -21.76 -0.63 15.24
N PRO A 136 -22.76 -1.53 15.36
CA PRO A 136 -23.48 -1.99 14.19
C PRO A 136 -24.19 -0.81 13.53
N TYR A 137 -24.03 -0.70 12.21
CA TYR A 137 -24.80 0.22 11.39
C TYR A 137 -26.28 -0.17 11.44
N ASN A 138 -27.05 0.42 12.37
CA ASN A 138 -28.50 0.25 12.40
C ASN A 138 -29.13 1.13 11.31
N VAL A 139 -28.92 0.77 10.04
CA VAL A 139 -29.72 1.32 8.95
C VAL A 139 -31.06 0.60 8.98
N HIS A 140 -32.00 1.17 9.74
CA HIS A 140 -33.37 0.70 9.71
C HIS A 140 -33.96 0.97 8.32
N LEU A 141 -33.94 -0.04 7.46
CA LEU A 141 -34.73 -0.06 6.24
C LEU A 141 -36.19 -0.27 6.65
N ASN A 142 -36.83 0.79 7.14
CA ASN A 142 -38.22 0.78 7.58
C ASN A 142 -39.18 0.72 6.37
N GLY A 143 -39.03 -0.26 5.47
CA GLY A 143 -39.92 -0.55 4.33
C GLY A 143 -40.09 0.55 3.27
N ASP A 144 -39.75 1.79 3.61
CA ASP A 144 -39.96 3.00 2.84
C ASP A 144 -38.59 3.63 2.61
N LEU A 145 -38.10 3.54 1.37
CA LEU A 145 -36.77 3.98 0.95
C LEU A 145 -36.53 5.47 1.27
N ALA A 146 -37.60 6.25 1.42
CA ALA A 146 -37.61 7.66 1.80
C ALA A 146 -37.30 7.92 3.29
N SER A 147 -37.39 6.92 4.16
CA SER A 147 -37.17 7.05 5.61
C SER A 147 -35.78 6.57 6.07
N SER A 148 -34.99 5.98 5.17
CA SER A 148 -33.64 5.52 5.46
C SER A 148 -32.67 6.71 5.50
N ALA A 149 -32.51 7.32 6.67
CA ALA A 149 -31.47 8.33 6.90
C ALA A 149 -30.13 7.64 7.22
N ALA A 150 -29.04 8.14 6.63
CA ALA A 150 -27.69 7.79 7.07
C ALA A 150 -27.49 8.24 8.53
N PRO A 151 -26.79 7.46 9.37
CA PRO A 151 -26.42 7.91 10.71
C PRO A 151 -25.69 9.25 10.66
N ILE A 152 -26.10 10.19 11.52
CA ILE A 152 -25.51 11.54 11.58
C ILE A 152 -24.08 11.45 12.12
N ASP A 153 -23.87 10.63 13.16
CA ASP A 153 -22.58 10.37 13.77
C ASP A 153 -22.35 8.86 13.83
N VAL A 154 -21.16 8.44 13.41
CA VAL A 154 -20.68 7.05 13.57
C VAL A 154 -19.40 7.12 14.38
N PRO A 155 -19.33 6.50 15.57
CA PRO A 155 -18.08 6.44 16.30
C PRO A 155 -17.10 5.58 15.52
N VAL A 156 -15.95 6.16 15.21
CA VAL A 156 -14.91 5.52 14.42
C VAL A 156 -13.60 5.47 15.18
N GLU A 157 -12.89 4.38 14.99
CA GLU A 157 -11.50 4.23 15.39
C GLU A 157 -10.65 3.99 14.15
N SER A 158 -9.34 4.21 14.25
CA SER A 158 -8.44 3.98 13.12
C SER A 158 -7.22 3.19 13.54
N PHE A 159 -6.83 2.24 12.70
CA PHE A 159 -5.58 1.52 12.87
C PHE A 159 -4.82 1.44 11.55
N SER A 160 -3.50 1.28 11.67
CA SER A 160 -2.64 1.15 10.51
C SER A 160 -2.05 -0.24 10.40
N TRP A 161 -2.01 -0.77 9.19
CA TRP A 161 -1.30 -1.99 8.85
C TRP A 161 -0.33 -1.71 7.72
N SER A 162 0.77 -2.45 7.65
CA SER A 162 1.74 -2.19 6.61
C SER A 162 2.72 -3.35 6.39
N THR A 163 3.25 -3.45 5.16
CA THR A 163 4.27 -4.44 4.82
C THR A 163 5.26 -3.93 3.76
N ASP A 164 6.46 -4.49 3.80
CA ASP A 164 7.53 -4.14 2.86
C ASP A 164 7.30 -4.80 1.49
N LEU A 165 7.74 -4.09 0.46
CA LEU A 165 7.80 -4.50 -0.94
C LEU A 165 9.25 -4.44 -1.43
N LEU A 166 9.58 -5.32 -2.37
CA LEU A 166 10.81 -5.25 -3.13
C LEU A 166 10.51 -4.54 -4.45
N VAL A 167 11.12 -3.38 -4.68
CA VAL A 167 11.00 -2.65 -5.95
C VAL A 167 12.34 -2.65 -6.66
N LEU A 168 12.39 -3.26 -7.83
CA LEU A 168 13.59 -3.40 -8.65
C LEU A 168 13.65 -2.30 -9.72
N PRO A 169 14.86 -1.97 -10.22
CA PRO A 169 15.00 -1.13 -11.39
C PRO A 169 14.22 -1.72 -12.58
N CYS A 170 13.68 -0.87 -13.44
CA CYS A 170 13.16 -1.30 -14.74
C CYS A 170 14.30 -1.47 -15.75
N LYS A 171 14.01 -2.08 -16.91
CA LYS A 171 14.93 -2.02 -18.06
C LYS A 171 15.14 -0.54 -18.44
N PRO A 172 16.38 -0.11 -18.75
CA PRO A 172 16.67 1.29 -19.06
C PRO A 172 15.88 1.81 -20.28
N GLN A 173 15.54 0.92 -21.23
CA GLN A 173 14.69 1.26 -22.37
C GLN A 173 13.29 1.75 -21.96
N ASN A 174 12.75 1.27 -20.84
CA ASN A 174 11.45 1.71 -20.34
C ASN A 174 11.55 3.11 -19.72
N ALA A 175 12.67 3.44 -19.06
CA ALA A 175 12.89 4.76 -18.49
C ALA A 175 12.95 5.85 -19.59
N ALA A 176 13.49 5.51 -20.76
CA ALA A 176 13.55 6.40 -21.93
C ALA A 176 12.18 6.75 -22.52
N LEU A 177 11.11 6.00 -22.21
CA LEU A 177 9.75 6.29 -22.71
C LEU A 177 9.13 7.54 -22.07
N LEU A 178 9.68 8.05 -20.97
CA LEU A 178 9.23 9.29 -20.35
C LEU A 178 9.72 10.53 -21.10
N ASP A 179 10.71 10.38 -21.99
CA ASP A 179 11.43 11.49 -22.62
C ASP A 179 10.84 11.94 -23.98
N ASN A 180 9.51 11.82 -24.13
CA ASN A 180 8.81 12.35 -25.31
C ASN A 180 8.79 13.89 -25.38
N SER A 181 9.38 14.58 -24.41
CA SER A 181 9.57 16.04 -24.41
C SER A 181 10.71 16.52 -25.29
N PHE A 182 11.57 15.63 -25.83
CA PHE A 182 12.61 16.01 -26.77
C PHE A 182 12.56 15.17 -28.05
N PRO A 183 12.24 15.77 -29.21
CA PRO A 183 12.31 15.07 -30.49
C PRO A 183 13.79 15.05 -30.92
N ASN A 184 14.64 14.24 -30.28
CA ASN A 184 15.87 13.76 -30.93
C ASN A 184 16.55 12.62 -30.15
N ARG A 185 16.77 11.54 -30.89
CA ARG A 185 17.64 10.39 -30.59
C ARG A 185 18.85 10.76 -29.73
N ILE A 186 19.04 10.06 -28.62
CA ILE A 186 20.39 9.67 -28.17
C ILE A 186 20.38 8.16 -27.91
N SER A 187 20.98 7.43 -28.84
CA SER A 187 21.37 6.03 -28.65
C SER A 187 22.60 6.01 -27.75
N MET A 188 22.51 5.39 -26.57
CA MET A 188 23.71 4.97 -25.84
C MET A 188 23.98 3.51 -26.17
N THR A 189 24.96 3.32 -27.04
CA THR A 189 25.63 2.03 -27.22
C THR A 189 26.88 2.05 -26.36
N VAL A 190 26.94 1.18 -25.34
CA VAL A 190 28.18 0.57 -24.84
C VAL A 190 27.85 -0.86 -24.44
#